data_AF-A0AB35X5R0-F1
#
_entry.id   AF-A0AB35X5R0-F1
#
_cell.length_a   1.000
_cell.length_b   1.000
_cell.length_c   1.000
_cell.angle_alpha   90.00
_cell.angle_beta   90.00
_cell.angle_gamma   90.00
#
_symmetry.space_group_name_H-M   'P 1'
#
loop_
_entity.id
_entity.type
_entity.pdbx_description
1 polymer ?
#
loop_
_entity_poly.entity_id
_entity_poly.type
_entity_poly.pdbx_seq_one_letter_code
_entity_poly.pdbx_strand_id
1 'polypeptide(L)'
;MITFNPEKGIKNYIKNELAKFGHRYNENLRWEENLLVTYSLNRKIPSAIPRAVIELPDIIVPPHLIDGYNSLKRRIIKGSSIRGHLSTTSAKFKFHDLLLNYWNIHHLHLSDVKYNNGFYERTGYVVFCVIYDNAVIIIDIMPHPTAQNDGWFNIELIEKIHLLIPEVIDEFKTSHLTGHILTATERKALHTKHMNYAMRLKDGTVYTLNGVMSNGESFKDTLRLMHLKSNIAYLDSVVRDNISEFEKTLNTTDCELTMTVEDAGRTHECLVFERYG
;
A
#
# COMPACT_ATOMS: atom_id res chain seq x y z
N MET A 1 -32.41 20.32 -12.45
CA MET A 1 -31.10 20.99 -12.65
C MET A 1 -30.05 19.90 -12.72
N ILE A 2 -29.19 19.89 -13.75
CA ILE A 2 -28.06 18.97 -13.75
C ILE A 2 -27.08 19.38 -12.64
N THR A 3 -26.76 18.47 -11.73
CA THR A 3 -25.82 18.68 -10.63
C THR A 3 -24.73 17.62 -10.66
N PHE A 4 -23.51 17.96 -10.22
CA PHE A 4 -22.41 17.00 -10.08
C PHE A 4 -22.14 16.72 -8.60
N ASN A 5 -22.33 15.47 -8.19
CA ASN A 5 -22.15 15.01 -6.82
C ASN A 5 -21.17 13.82 -6.77
N PRO A 6 -19.86 14.08 -6.93
CA PRO A 6 -18.84 13.03 -6.96
C PRO A 6 -18.74 12.28 -5.64
N GLU A 7 -18.99 12.95 -4.51
CA GLU A 7 -18.86 12.37 -3.17
C GLU A 7 -19.78 11.17 -2.95
N LYS A 8 -20.97 11.18 -3.55
CA LYS A 8 -21.92 10.07 -3.47
C LYS A 8 -21.35 8.78 -4.06
N GLY A 9 -20.75 8.86 -5.25
CA GLY A 9 -20.13 7.73 -5.91
C GLY A 9 -18.84 7.27 -5.19
N ILE A 10 -18.01 8.22 -4.75
CA ILE A 10 -16.81 7.92 -3.94
C ILE A 10 -17.19 7.21 -2.64
N LYS A 11 -18.23 7.66 -1.94
CA LYS A 11 -18.69 7.03 -0.70
C LYS A 11 -19.15 5.59 -0.93
N ASN A 12 -19.81 5.32 -2.07
CA ASN A 12 -20.20 3.96 -2.45
C ASN A 12 -18.96 3.09 -2.73
N TYR A 13 -17.99 3.59 -3.49
CA TYR A 13 -16.71 2.92 -3.72
C TYR A 13 -16.02 2.57 -2.40
N ILE A 14 -15.86 3.54 -1.49
CA ILE A 14 -15.22 3.34 -0.18
C ILE A 14 -15.96 2.26 0.62
N LYS A 15 -17.30 2.30 0.68
CA LYS A 15 -18.10 1.29 1.39
C LYS A 15 -17.82 -0.11 0.85
N ASN A 16 -17.80 -0.26 -0.48
CA ASN A 16 -17.55 -1.54 -1.15
C ASN A 16 -16.14 -2.04 -0.86
N GLU A 17 -15.12 -1.19 -0.95
CA GLU A 17 -13.73 -1.58 -0.66
C GLU A 17 -13.52 -1.95 0.81
N LEU A 18 -14.01 -1.14 1.75
CA LEU A 18 -13.89 -1.43 3.18
C LEU A 18 -14.55 -2.76 3.56
N ALA A 19 -15.70 -3.07 2.93
CA ALA A 19 -16.41 -4.32 3.16
C ALA A 19 -15.57 -5.55 2.79
N LYS A 20 -14.72 -5.47 1.74
CA LYS A 20 -13.78 -6.56 1.37
C LYS A 20 -12.83 -6.93 2.52
N PHE A 21 -12.55 -5.99 3.42
CA PHE A 21 -11.66 -6.20 4.57
C PHE A 21 -12.39 -6.44 5.89
N GLY A 22 -13.73 -6.45 5.87
CA GLY A 22 -14.58 -6.56 7.06
C GLY A 22 -14.79 -5.25 7.81
N HIS A 23 -14.49 -4.11 7.19
CA HIS A 23 -14.69 -2.77 7.76
C HIS A 23 -15.96 -2.12 7.23
N ARG A 24 -16.46 -1.12 7.95
CA ARG A 24 -17.57 -0.27 7.53
C ARG A 24 -17.09 1.15 7.37
N TYR A 25 -17.75 1.91 6.52
CA TYR A 25 -17.55 3.35 6.42
C TYR A 25 -17.77 4.00 7.79
N ASN A 26 -16.83 4.84 8.22
CA ASN A 26 -16.92 5.57 9.46
C ASN A 26 -17.56 6.95 9.20
N GLU A 27 -18.82 7.10 9.62
CA GLU A 27 -19.60 8.33 9.43
C GLU A 27 -19.08 9.52 10.27
N ASN A 28 -18.19 9.28 11.24
CA ASN A 28 -17.53 10.36 12.00
C ASN A 28 -16.28 10.92 11.29
N LEU A 29 -15.86 10.31 10.19
CA LEU A 29 -14.71 10.74 9.40
C LEU A 29 -15.18 11.30 8.05
N ARG A 30 -14.40 12.23 7.50
CA ARG A 30 -14.64 12.69 6.13
C ARG A 30 -14.40 11.57 5.14
N TRP A 31 -14.93 11.71 3.92
CA TRP A 31 -14.75 10.70 2.89
C TRP A 31 -13.27 10.53 2.53
N GLU A 32 -12.46 11.59 2.58
CA GLU A 32 -11.02 11.51 2.31
C GLU A 32 -10.29 10.63 3.33
N GLU A 33 -10.67 10.74 4.61
CA GLU A 33 -10.05 9.96 5.69
C GLU A 33 -10.44 8.48 5.58
N ASN A 34 -11.69 8.20 5.23
CA ASN A 34 -12.10 6.83 4.91
C ASN A 34 -11.37 6.30 3.65
N LEU A 35 -11.17 7.14 2.64
CA LEU A 35 -10.50 6.76 1.40
C LEU A 35 -9.01 6.45 1.62
N LEU A 36 -8.30 7.24 2.44
CA LEU A 36 -6.92 6.96 2.83
C LEU A 36 -6.81 5.61 3.55
N VAL A 37 -7.77 5.30 4.42
CA VAL A 37 -7.87 3.99 5.07
C VAL A 37 -8.07 2.88 4.05
N THR A 38 -8.97 3.07 3.08
CA THR A 38 -9.19 2.14 1.96
C THR A 38 -7.90 1.88 1.18
N TYR A 39 -7.20 2.93 0.73
CA TYR A 39 -5.92 2.79 0.01
C TYR A 39 -4.88 2.05 0.84
N SER A 40 -4.76 2.38 2.13
CA SER A 40 -3.85 1.71 3.05
C SER A 40 -4.18 0.22 3.19
N LEU A 41 -5.45 -0.16 3.34
CA LEU A 41 -5.87 -1.56 3.44
C LEU A 41 -5.59 -2.34 2.15
N ASN A 42 -5.86 -1.73 0.98
CA ASN A 42 -5.57 -2.32 -0.33
C ASN A 42 -4.08 -2.64 -0.50
N ARG A 43 -3.17 -1.78 0.00
CA ARG A 43 -1.72 -2.06 -0.01
C ARG A 43 -1.30 -3.09 1.05
N LYS A 44 -1.86 -3.01 2.26
CA LYS A 44 -1.49 -3.89 3.39
C LYS A 44 -1.96 -5.32 3.22
N ILE A 45 -3.11 -5.53 2.59
CA ILE A 45 -3.77 -6.83 2.49
C ILE A 45 -3.89 -7.23 1.02
N PRO A 46 -2.89 -7.94 0.48
CA PRO A 46 -2.89 -8.31 -0.93
C PRO A 46 -4.07 -9.19 -1.31
N SER A 47 -4.64 -8.93 -2.49
CA SER A 47 -5.69 -9.76 -3.08
C SER A 47 -5.25 -11.22 -3.23
N ALA A 48 -6.19 -12.14 -3.02
CA ALA A 48 -5.99 -13.58 -3.18
C ALA A 48 -5.97 -13.95 -4.68
N ILE A 49 -4.84 -13.69 -5.34
CA ILE A 49 -4.58 -14.00 -6.75
C ILE A 49 -3.24 -14.72 -6.90
N PRO A 50 -3.11 -15.65 -7.87
CA PRO A 50 -1.86 -16.36 -8.12
C PRO A 50 -0.70 -15.42 -8.44
N ARG A 51 0.46 -15.67 -7.84
CA ARG A 51 1.70 -14.92 -8.10
C ARG A 51 2.88 -15.85 -8.23
N ALA A 52 3.82 -15.52 -9.11
CA ALA A 52 5.14 -16.13 -9.10
C ALA A 52 5.85 -15.83 -7.78
N VAL A 53 6.73 -16.73 -7.34
CA VAL A 53 7.60 -16.51 -6.18
C VAL A 53 9.03 -16.43 -6.68
N ILE A 54 9.69 -15.31 -6.40
CA ILE A 54 11.10 -15.07 -6.73
C ILE A 54 11.84 -14.97 -5.40
N GLU A 55 12.83 -15.81 -5.19
CA GLU A 55 13.65 -15.81 -3.98
C GLU A 55 14.99 -15.15 -4.33
N LEU A 56 15.40 -14.13 -3.58
CA LEU A 56 16.77 -13.62 -3.72
C LEU A 56 17.78 -14.70 -3.27
N PRO A 57 19.01 -14.66 -3.80
CA PRO A 57 20.10 -15.53 -3.35
C PRO A 57 20.32 -15.51 -1.82
N ASP A 58 20.87 -16.61 -1.31
CA ASP A 58 21.36 -16.76 0.07
C ASP A 58 20.32 -16.60 1.19
N ILE A 59 19.03 -16.85 0.90
CA ILE A 59 17.99 -16.88 1.93
C ILE A 59 18.13 -18.15 2.78
N ILE A 60 18.34 -17.95 4.08
CA ILE A 60 18.47 -19.03 5.06
C ILE A 60 17.14 -19.22 5.78
N VAL A 61 16.51 -20.37 5.58
CA VAL A 61 15.29 -20.77 6.30
C VAL A 61 15.70 -21.56 7.54
N PRO A 62 15.37 -21.12 8.77
CA PRO A 62 15.60 -21.93 9.95
C PRO A 62 14.94 -23.31 9.81
N PRO A 63 15.60 -24.43 10.17
CA PRO A 63 15.09 -25.77 9.87
C PRO A 63 13.66 -26.03 10.38
N HIS A 64 13.32 -25.50 11.56
CA HIS A 64 11.99 -25.62 12.17
C HIS A 64 10.89 -24.79 11.47
N LEU A 65 11.24 -23.95 10.49
CA LEU A 65 10.30 -23.10 9.73
C LEU A 65 10.13 -23.52 8.27
N ILE A 66 10.84 -24.57 7.81
CA ILE A 66 10.83 -25.01 6.41
C ILE A 66 9.40 -25.32 5.94
N ASP A 67 8.61 -26.01 6.75
CA ASP A 67 7.24 -26.37 6.38
C ASP A 67 6.31 -25.16 6.30
N GLY A 68 6.41 -24.25 7.28
CA GLY A 68 5.68 -22.98 7.28
C GLY A 68 6.03 -22.11 6.08
N TYR A 69 7.31 -22.05 5.72
CA TYR A 69 7.79 -21.30 4.56
C TYR A 69 7.29 -21.91 3.24
N ASN A 70 7.43 -23.23 3.07
CA ASN A 70 6.94 -23.93 1.89
C ASN A 70 5.40 -23.82 1.76
N SER A 71 4.69 -23.82 2.89
CA SER A 71 3.24 -23.59 2.94
C SER A 71 2.88 -22.19 2.45
N LEU A 72 3.58 -21.15 2.92
CA LEU A 72 3.41 -19.78 2.45
C LEU A 72 3.68 -19.65 0.95
N LYS A 73 4.80 -20.21 0.44
CA LYS A 73 5.11 -20.19 -1.00
C LYS A 73 4.00 -20.85 -1.83
N ARG A 74 3.52 -22.02 -1.43
CA ARG A 74 2.40 -22.70 -2.09
C ARG A 74 1.13 -21.86 -2.10
N ARG A 75 0.82 -21.15 -1.01
CA ARG A 75 -0.35 -20.26 -0.93
C ARG A 75 -0.24 -19.11 -1.92
N ILE A 76 0.94 -18.48 -2.01
CA ILE A 76 1.21 -17.39 -2.96
C ILE A 76 1.03 -17.89 -4.40
N ILE A 77 1.66 -19.02 -4.75
CA ILE A 77 1.57 -19.60 -6.11
C ILE A 77 0.14 -19.95 -6.49
N LYS A 78 -0.64 -20.51 -5.55
CA LYS A 78 -2.05 -20.88 -5.78
C LYS A 78 -3.02 -19.69 -5.74
N GLY A 79 -2.56 -18.51 -5.34
CA GLY A 79 -3.44 -17.36 -5.12
C GLY A 79 -4.37 -17.49 -3.93
N SER A 80 -4.00 -18.30 -2.94
CA SER A 80 -4.73 -18.35 -1.68
C SER A 80 -4.50 -17.06 -0.89
N SER A 81 -5.49 -16.67 -0.06
CA SER A 81 -5.30 -15.53 0.84
C SER A 81 -4.09 -15.74 1.76
N ILE A 82 -3.22 -14.73 1.81
CA ILE A 82 -2.09 -14.66 2.72
C ILE A 82 -2.37 -13.77 3.94
N ARG A 83 -3.62 -13.30 4.10
CA ARG A 83 -4.01 -12.42 5.21
C ARG A 83 -3.63 -12.98 6.59
N GLY A 84 -3.71 -14.29 6.77
CA GLY A 84 -3.36 -14.93 8.04
C GLY A 84 -1.88 -14.80 8.44
N HIS A 85 -1.00 -14.54 7.46
CA HIS A 85 0.42 -14.29 7.67
C HIS A 85 0.72 -12.80 7.98
N LEU A 86 -0.22 -11.88 7.78
CA LEU A 86 -0.02 -10.48 8.15
C LEU A 86 -0.13 -10.28 9.66
N SER A 87 0.33 -9.12 10.15
CA SER A 87 0.06 -8.70 11.52
C SER A 87 -1.46 -8.56 11.76
N THR A 88 -1.90 -8.87 12.98
CA THR A 88 -3.29 -8.61 13.39
C THR A 88 -3.59 -7.11 13.41
N THR A 89 -2.57 -6.26 13.56
CA THR A 89 -2.71 -4.80 13.47
C THR A 89 -2.91 -4.31 12.04
N SER A 90 -2.43 -5.04 11.02
CA SER A 90 -2.63 -4.67 9.61
C SER A 90 -4.11 -4.70 9.23
N ALA A 91 -4.92 -5.49 9.94
CA ALA A 91 -6.37 -5.55 9.79
C ALA A 91 -7.13 -4.44 10.55
N LYS A 92 -6.46 -3.61 11.36
CA LYS A 92 -7.12 -2.47 12.02
C LYS A 92 -7.45 -1.36 11.02
N PHE A 93 -8.54 -0.65 11.28
CA PHE A 93 -9.02 0.44 10.44
C PHE A 93 -7.93 1.51 10.21
N LYS A 94 -7.24 1.94 11.28
CA LYS A 94 -6.10 2.86 11.17
C LYS A 94 -4.85 2.23 11.77
N PHE A 95 -3.84 2.02 10.92
CA PHE A 95 -2.52 1.53 11.30
C PHE A 95 -1.51 1.88 10.21
N HIS A 96 -0.36 2.42 10.62
CA HIS A 96 0.73 2.81 9.74
C HIS A 96 1.83 1.74 9.78
N ASP A 97 2.00 1.04 8.66
CA ASP A 97 3.09 0.10 8.46
C ASP A 97 4.26 0.86 7.83
N LEU A 98 5.26 1.20 8.64
CA LEU A 98 6.36 2.06 8.19
C LEU A 98 7.19 1.38 7.10
N LEU A 99 7.48 0.09 7.22
CA LEU A 99 8.30 -0.61 6.23
C LEU A 99 7.58 -0.66 4.87
N LEU A 100 6.27 -0.93 4.89
CA LEU A 100 5.44 -0.86 3.69
C LEU A 100 5.32 0.57 3.14
N ASN A 101 5.20 1.58 3.99
CA ASN A 101 5.02 2.96 3.55
C ASN A 101 6.32 3.56 2.97
N TYR A 102 7.47 3.24 3.54
CA TYR A 102 8.76 3.76 3.08
C TYR A 102 9.34 2.98 1.90
N TRP A 103 9.19 1.66 1.89
CA TRP A 103 9.92 0.80 0.96
C TRP A 103 9.05 -0.13 0.15
N ASN A 104 7.73 -0.11 0.37
CA ASN A 104 6.80 -1.08 -0.21
C ASN A 104 7.16 -2.55 0.13
N ILE A 105 7.83 -2.76 1.28
CA ILE A 105 8.22 -4.09 1.77
C ILE A 105 7.19 -4.56 2.81
N HIS A 106 6.58 -5.70 2.53
CA HIS A 106 5.73 -6.45 3.45
C HIS A 106 6.58 -7.33 4.37
N HIS A 107 6.05 -7.61 5.56
CA HIS A 107 6.57 -8.61 6.47
C HIS A 107 5.48 -9.65 6.77
N LEU A 108 5.73 -10.91 6.42
CA LEU A 108 4.77 -12.01 6.56
C LEU A 108 5.25 -12.98 7.65
N HIS A 109 4.46 -13.18 8.70
CA HIS A 109 4.75 -14.16 9.74
C HIS A 109 4.81 -15.59 9.18
N LEU A 110 5.88 -16.30 9.54
CA LEU A 110 6.10 -17.68 9.15
C LEU A 110 5.45 -18.64 10.13
N SER A 111 4.33 -19.23 9.75
CA SER A 111 3.69 -20.33 10.47
C SER A 111 2.64 -20.98 9.58
N ASP A 112 2.38 -22.25 9.79
CA ASP A 112 1.24 -22.99 9.22
C ASP A 112 0.25 -23.45 10.30
N VAL A 113 0.55 -23.20 11.58
CA VAL A 113 -0.30 -23.50 12.72
C VAL A 113 -1.36 -22.43 12.85
N LYS A 114 -2.64 -22.82 12.70
CA LYS A 114 -3.77 -21.90 12.80
C LYS A 114 -3.87 -21.30 14.19
N TYR A 115 -4.16 -20.02 14.23
CA TYR A 115 -4.48 -19.23 15.40
C TYR A 115 -5.88 -18.60 15.25
N ASN A 116 -6.32 -17.85 16.26
CA ASN A 116 -7.62 -17.20 16.29
C ASN A 116 -7.83 -16.24 15.10
N ASN A 117 -9.10 -16.10 14.69
CA ASN A 117 -9.56 -15.15 13.66
C ASN A 117 -8.87 -15.31 12.29
N GLY A 118 -8.45 -16.53 11.94
CA GLY A 118 -7.87 -16.84 10.63
C GLY A 118 -6.41 -16.41 10.47
N PHE A 119 -5.72 -16.06 11.57
CA PHE A 119 -4.29 -15.80 11.60
C PHE A 119 -3.49 -17.08 11.90
N TYR A 120 -2.17 -17.04 11.72
CA TYR A 120 -1.27 -18.11 12.13
C TYR A 120 -0.50 -17.74 13.41
N GLU A 121 -0.05 -18.75 14.15
CA GLU A 121 0.78 -18.57 15.34
C GLU A 121 2.06 -17.79 15.02
N ARG A 122 2.60 -17.08 16.01
CA ARG A 122 3.80 -16.26 15.83
C ARG A 122 5.03 -17.07 16.25
N THR A 123 5.81 -17.50 15.27
CA THR A 123 7.09 -18.20 15.48
C THR A 123 8.23 -17.27 15.88
N GLY A 124 8.01 -15.97 15.83
CA GLY A 124 9.05 -14.96 16.02
C GLY A 124 9.86 -14.68 14.76
N TYR A 125 9.57 -15.30 13.61
CA TYR A 125 10.21 -15.03 12.33
C TYR A 125 9.22 -14.48 11.28
N VAL A 126 9.74 -13.67 10.37
CA VAL A 126 9.00 -13.09 9.25
C VAL A 126 9.76 -13.22 7.94
N VAL A 127 9.01 -13.32 6.85
CA VAL A 127 9.49 -13.12 5.48
C VAL A 127 9.36 -11.65 5.13
N PHE A 128 10.47 -11.00 4.77
CA PHE A 128 10.44 -9.70 4.12
C PHE A 128 10.30 -9.89 2.62
N CYS A 129 9.30 -9.24 2.02
CA CYS A 129 9.03 -9.38 0.59
C CYS A 129 8.40 -8.14 -0.03
N VAL A 130 8.48 -8.01 -1.35
CA VAL A 130 7.72 -7.03 -2.12
C VAL A 130 6.66 -7.76 -2.94
N ILE A 131 5.42 -7.25 -2.89
CA ILE A 131 4.25 -7.91 -3.49
C ILE A 131 3.71 -7.08 -4.66
N TYR A 132 3.93 -7.60 -5.86
CA TYR A 132 3.32 -7.14 -7.11
C TYR A 132 2.06 -7.93 -7.43
N ASP A 133 1.36 -7.60 -8.51
CA ASP A 133 0.13 -8.31 -8.89
C ASP A 133 0.42 -9.68 -9.51
N ASN A 134 1.57 -9.84 -10.16
CA ASN A 134 2.00 -11.07 -10.82
C ASN A 134 3.11 -11.84 -10.08
N ALA A 135 3.80 -11.21 -9.12
CA ALA A 135 4.95 -11.81 -8.44
C ALA A 135 5.09 -11.35 -6.98
N VAL A 136 5.73 -12.19 -6.17
CA VAL A 136 6.24 -11.88 -4.84
C VAL A 136 7.75 -12.10 -4.85
N ILE A 137 8.50 -11.04 -4.57
CA ILE A 137 9.96 -11.12 -4.43
C ILE A 137 10.28 -11.23 -2.95
N ILE A 138 10.81 -12.39 -2.55
CA ILE A 138 11.22 -12.68 -1.19
C ILE A 138 12.66 -12.19 -1.02
N ILE A 139 12.84 -11.25 -0.10
CA ILE A 139 14.11 -10.55 0.14
C ILE A 139 14.93 -11.32 1.18
N ASP A 140 14.32 -11.63 2.31
CA ASP A 140 14.98 -12.33 3.41
C ASP A 140 13.99 -12.94 4.41
N ILE A 141 14.50 -13.81 5.27
CA ILE A 141 13.80 -14.36 6.43
C ILE A 141 14.61 -14.03 7.68
N MET A 142 14.00 -13.26 8.58
CA MET A 142 14.69 -12.80 9.79
C MET A 142 13.76 -12.86 11.00
N PRO A 143 14.31 -12.80 12.23
CA PRO A 143 13.50 -12.57 13.41
C PRO A 143 12.63 -11.32 13.25
N HIS A 144 11.39 -11.41 13.73
CA HIS A 144 10.45 -10.30 13.70
C HIS A 144 11.06 -9.10 14.44
N PRO A 145 11.11 -7.92 13.81
CA PRO A 145 11.72 -6.77 14.46
C PRO A 145 10.98 -6.38 15.75
N THR A 146 11.73 -5.97 16.76
CA THR A 146 11.21 -5.52 18.05
C THR A 146 11.60 -4.06 18.29
N ALA A 147 11.04 -3.42 19.31
CA ALA A 147 11.45 -2.07 19.67
C ALA A 147 12.95 -1.96 20.04
N GLN A 148 13.58 -3.09 20.37
CA GLN A 148 14.97 -3.21 20.79
C GLN A 148 15.94 -3.47 19.63
N ASN A 149 15.46 -3.82 18.43
CA ASN A 149 16.30 -4.00 17.26
C ASN A 149 15.92 -3.02 16.14
N ASP A 150 16.74 -2.98 15.10
CA ASP A 150 16.62 -2.07 13.97
C ASP A 150 15.87 -2.70 12.79
N GLY A 151 15.22 -3.85 12.97
CA GLY A 151 14.66 -4.62 11.86
C GLY A 151 13.58 -3.90 11.04
N TRP A 152 12.88 -2.91 11.62
CA TRP A 152 11.95 -2.03 10.90
C TRP A 152 12.63 -0.96 10.04
N PHE A 153 13.93 -0.74 10.25
CA PHE A 153 14.77 0.28 9.62
C PHE A 153 16.07 -0.35 9.11
N ASN A 154 16.05 -1.65 8.82
CA ASN A 154 17.25 -2.40 8.49
C ASN A 154 17.72 -2.03 7.08
N ILE A 155 18.86 -1.35 7.03
CA ILE A 155 19.50 -0.94 5.78
C ILE A 155 19.97 -2.13 4.95
N GLU A 156 20.23 -3.28 5.58
CA GLU A 156 20.70 -4.49 4.89
C GLU A 156 19.66 -5.03 3.91
N LEU A 157 18.36 -4.88 4.20
CA LEU A 157 17.31 -5.23 3.24
C LEU A 157 17.42 -4.39 1.99
N ILE A 158 17.69 -3.09 2.13
CA ILE A 158 17.78 -2.15 1.01
C ILE A 158 19.08 -2.35 0.23
N GLU A 159 20.20 -2.55 0.91
CA GLU A 159 21.49 -2.91 0.30
C GLU A 159 21.37 -4.22 -0.50
N LYS A 160 20.67 -5.23 0.04
CA LYS A 160 20.42 -6.50 -0.65
C LYS A 160 19.58 -6.30 -1.91
N ILE A 161 18.49 -5.53 -1.83
CA ILE A 161 17.66 -5.22 -3.00
C ILE A 161 18.47 -4.44 -4.02
N HIS A 162 19.18 -3.40 -3.61
CA HIS A 162 20.02 -2.57 -4.49
C HIS A 162 21.05 -3.40 -5.27
N LEU A 163 21.71 -4.34 -4.59
CA LEU A 163 22.73 -5.19 -5.20
C LEU A 163 22.16 -6.22 -6.18
N LEU A 164 21.00 -6.80 -5.87
CA LEU A 164 20.50 -7.99 -6.57
C LEU A 164 19.35 -7.71 -7.53
N ILE A 165 18.52 -6.71 -7.24
CA ILE A 165 17.34 -6.33 -8.04
C ILE A 165 16.99 -4.84 -7.85
N PRO A 166 17.88 -3.91 -8.25
CA PRO A 166 17.70 -2.48 -7.99
C PRO A 166 16.38 -1.92 -8.55
N GLU A 167 15.80 -2.55 -9.56
CA GLU A 167 14.51 -2.19 -10.18
C GLU A 167 13.36 -2.12 -9.17
N VAL A 168 13.43 -2.88 -8.07
CA VAL A 168 12.40 -2.86 -7.02
C VAL A 168 12.33 -1.52 -6.29
N ILE A 169 13.45 -0.81 -6.17
CA ILE A 169 13.56 0.48 -5.46
C ILE A 169 14.01 1.62 -6.38
N ASP A 170 14.07 1.41 -7.69
CA ASP A 170 14.60 2.38 -8.63
C ASP A 170 13.78 3.68 -8.66
N GLU A 171 12.47 3.60 -8.38
CA GLU A 171 11.60 4.79 -8.24
C GLU A 171 12.06 5.77 -7.15
N PHE A 172 12.86 5.28 -6.19
CA PHE A 172 13.41 6.10 -5.11
C PHE A 172 14.81 6.63 -5.43
N LYS A 173 15.47 6.17 -6.49
CA LYS A 173 16.85 6.52 -6.82
C LYS A 173 16.94 7.97 -7.28
N THR A 174 17.97 8.70 -6.85
CA THR A 174 18.18 10.09 -7.29
C THR A 174 19.67 10.42 -7.43
N SER A 175 19.98 11.29 -8.39
CA SER A 175 21.28 11.93 -8.55
C SER A 175 21.28 13.41 -8.14
N HIS A 176 20.12 13.94 -7.71
CA HIS A 176 19.94 15.36 -7.42
C HIS A 176 20.25 15.73 -5.95
N LEU A 177 20.39 14.73 -5.07
CA LEU A 177 20.66 14.92 -3.66
C LEU A 177 21.88 14.11 -3.24
N THR A 178 22.65 14.64 -2.29
CA THR A 178 23.87 13.99 -1.80
C THR A 178 23.59 12.77 -0.91
N GLY A 179 22.49 12.79 -0.16
CA GLY A 179 22.17 11.77 0.85
C GLY A 179 23.19 11.66 1.99
N HIS A 180 22.83 10.91 3.02
CA HIS A 180 23.73 10.61 4.14
C HIS A 180 23.80 9.10 4.39
N ILE A 181 24.99 8.62 4.76
CA ILE A 181 25.15 7.28 5.35
C ILE A 181 24.69 7.42 6.80
N LEU A 182 23.52 6.87 7.11
CA LEU A 182 22.91 6.97 8.42
C LEU A 182 23.17 5.69 9.23
N THR A 183 23.34 5.83 10.53
CA THR A 183 23.34 4.72 11.49
C THR A 183 21.92 4.20 11.73
N ALA A 184 21.78 3.00 12.31
CA ALA A 184 20.48 2.45 12.68
C ALA A 184 19.70 3.36 13.66
N THR A 185 20.40 3.97 14.63
CA THR A 185 19.82 4.91 15.59
C THR A 185 19.29 6.17 14.92
N GLU A 186 20.04 6.75 13.98
CA GLU A 186 19.60 7.93 13.24
C GLU A 186 18.39 7.63 12.35
N ARG A 187 18.41 6.51 11.62
CA ARG A 187 17.26 6.06 10.81
C ARG A 187 16.02 5.88 11.68
N LYS A 188 16.15 5.21 12.83
CA LYS A 188 15.06 5.04 13.80
C LYS A 188 14.51 6.39 14.29
N ALA A 189 15.40 7.34 14.61
CA ALA A 189 15.00 8.66 15.08
C ALA A 189 14.22 9.45 14.01
N LEU A 190 14.65 9.39 12.75
CA LEU A 190 13.96 10.03 11.63
C LEU A 190 12.58 9.40 11.38
N HIS A 191 12.51 8.07 11.33
CA HIS A 191 11.26 7.34 11.12
C HIS A 191 10.23 7.58 12.23
N THR A 192 10.68 7.59 13.49
CA THR A 192 9.81 7.86 14.66
C THR A 192 9.20 9.27 14.61
N LYS A 193 9.86 10.20 13.92
CA LYS A 193 9.39 11.58 13.72
C LYS A 193 8.72 11.80 12.36
N HIS A 194 8.44 10.73 11.60
CA HIS A 194 7.86 10.80 10.26
C HIS A 194 8.65 11.69 9.28
N MET A 195 9.98 11.71 9.43
CA MET A 195 10.85 12.50 8.57
C MET A 195 11.22 11.72 7.31
N ASN A 196 10.98 12.33 6.15
CA ASN A 196 11.52 11.89 4.87
C ASN A 196 12.98 12.35 4.73
N TYR A 197 13.83 11.52 4.11
CA TYR A 197 15.27 11.81 4.00
C TYR A 197 15.88 11.16 2.76
N ALA A 198 17.01 11.72 2.31
CA ALA A 198 17.86 11.08 1.32
C ALA A 198 18.93 10.23 2.02
N MET A 199 19.02 8.96 1.64
CA MET A 199 19.93 7.98 2.20
C MET A 199 20.96 7.57 1.16
N ARG A 200 22.23 7.50 1.56
CA ARG A 200 23.32 7.04 0.72
C ARG A 200 23.74 5.64 1.15
N LEU A 201 23.80 4.72 0.19
CA LEU A 201 24.29 3.35 0.37
C LEU A 201 25.82 3.28 0.35
N LYS A 202 26.38 2.10 0.63
CA LYS A 202 27.84 1.87 0.70
C LYS A 202 28.58 2.18 -0.60
N ASP A 203 27.96 1.93 -1.75
CA ASP A 203 28.53 2.18 -3.08
C ASP A 203 28.45 3.66 -3.51
N GLY A 204 27.79 4.50 -2.71
CA GLY A 204 27.54 5.91 -3.00
C GLY A 204 26.21 6.19 -3.69
N THR A 205 25.43 5.17 -4.07
CA THR A 205 24.08 5.34 -4.63
C THR A 205 23.16 6.01 -3.61
N VAL A 206 22.35 6.97 -4.06
CA VAL A 206 21.43 7.74 -3.21
C VAL A 206 19.98 7.41 -3.55
N TYR A 207 19.20 7.17 -2.50
CA TYR A 207 17.76 6.96 -2.56
C TYR A 207 17.02 8.00 -1.71
N THR A 208 15.97 8.60 -2.24
CA THR A 208 15.05 9.49 -1.52
C THR A 208 13.85 8.74 -1.00
N LEU A 209 13.66 8.82 0.32
CA LEU A 209 12.53 8.24 1.00
C LEU A 209 11.42 9.26 1.12
N ASN A 210 10.37 9.11 0.32
CA ASN A 210 9.10 9.82 0.48
C ASN A 210 8.05 8.82 0.97
N GLY A 211 8.21 8.36 2.22
CA GLY A 211 7.40 7.28 2.76
C GLY A 211 6.09 7.75 3.39
N VAL A 212 6.16 8.79 4.21
CA VAL A 212 5.03 9.26 5.01
C VAL A 212 4.91 10.79 5.02
N MET A 213 3.70 11.27 5.31
CA MET A 213 3.41 12.66 5.65
C MET A 213 3.75 12.91 7.13
N SER A 214 3.78 14.18 7.56
CA SER A 214 4.10 14.55 8.96
C SER A 214 3.15 13.92 10.00
N ASN A 215 1.90 13.65 9.62
CA ASN A 215 0.92 12.96 10.46
C ASN A 215 1.02 11.42 10.44
N GLY A 216 2.01 10.86 9.72
CA GLY A 216 2.25 9.42 9.60
C GLY A 216 1.47 8.71 8.50
N GLU A 217 0.54 9.40 7.83
CA GLU A 217 -0.15 8.84 6.65
C GLU A 217 0.86 8.54 5.54
N SER A 218 0.57 7.53 4.73
CA SER A 218 1.42 7.20 3.58
C SER A 218 1.49 8.39 2.62
N PHE A 219 2.70 8.76 2.21
CA PHE A 219 2.91 9.78 1.18
C PHE A 219 2.24 9.36 -0.13
N LYS A 220 2.37 8.08 -0.51
CA LYS A 220 1.78 7.53 -1.74
C LYS A 220 0.25 7.57 -1.73
N ASP A 221 -0.37 7.21 -0.61
CA ASP A 221 -1.84 7.25 -0.48
C ASP A 221 -2.36 8.70 -0.47
N THR A 222 -1.62 9.61 0.17
CA THR A 222 -1.95 11.04 0.20
C THR A 222 -1.83 11.67 -1.19
N LEU A 223 -0.78 11.35 -1.93
CA LEU A 223 -0.59 11.82 -3.30
C LEU A 223 -1.71 11.31 -4.22
N ARG A 224 -2.10 10.04 -4.08
CA ARG A 224 -3.26 9.46 -4.80
C ARG A 224 -4.54 10.23 -4.49
N LEU A 225 -4.82 10.51 -3.21
CA LEU A 225 -5.97 11.34 -2.81
C LEU A 225 -5.90 12.74 -3.42
N MET A 226 -4.73 13.39 -3.43
CA MET A 226 -4.55 14.72 -4.02
C MET A 226 -4.84 14.71 -5.53
N HIS A 227 -4.36 13.69 -6.25
CA HIS A 227 -4.67 13.52 -7.67
C HIS A 227 -6.17 13.35 -7.90
N LEU A 228 -6.85 12.49 -7.14
CA LEU A 228 -8.30 12.32 -7.24
C LEU A 228 -9.04 13.64 -6.99
N LYS A 229 -8.66 14.40 -5.97
CA LYS A 229 -9.27 15.71 -5.68
C LYS A 229 -9.05 16.72 -6.80
N SER A 230 -7.86 16.72 -7.40
CA SER A 230 -7.56 17.55 -8.58
C SER A 230 -8.45 17.17 -9.77
N ASN A 231 -8.64 15.87 -10.01
CA ASN A 231 -9.51 15.39 -11.08
C ASN A 231 -10.98 15.74 -10.82
N ILE A 232 -11.46 15.60 -9.58
CA ILE A 232 -12.81 16.02 -9.20
C ILE A 232 -13.03 17.50 -9.49
N ALA A 233 -12.10 18.37 -9.07
CA ALA A 233 -12.19 19.81 -9.31
C ALA A 233 -12.18 20.15 -10.81
N TYR A 234 -11.37 19.45 -11.59
CA TYR A 234 -11.37 19.58 -13.04
C TYR A 234 -12.72 19.16 -13.65
N LEU A 235 -13.25 17.99 -13.29
CA LEU A 235 -14.53 17.52 -13.82
C LEU A 235 -15.71 18.40 -13.40
N ASP A 236 -15.69 18.95 -12.18
CA ASP A 236 -16.68 19.93 -11.74
C ASP A 236 -16.68 21.17 -12.66
N SER A 237 -15.49 21.68 -13.01
CA SER A 237 -15.37 22.78 -13.97
C SER A 237 -15.91 22.41 -15.35
N VAL A 238 -15.61 21.20 -15.84
CA VAL A 238 -16.12 20.71 -17.14
C VAL A 238 -17.65 20.63 -17.15
N VAL A 239 -18.28 20.06 -16.13
CA VAL A 239 -19.75 19.95 -16.05
C VAL A 239 -20.38 21.35 -15.99
N ARG A 240 -19.84 22.24 -15.15
CA ARG A 240 -20.36 23.60 -15.00
C ARG A 240 -20.26 24.40 -16.30
N ASP A 241 -19.11 24.33 -16.96
CA ASP A 241 -18.84 25.17 -18.13
C ASP A 241 -19.52 24.63 -19.41
N ASN A 242 -20.02 23.39 -19.41
CA ASN A 242 -20.65 22.73 -20.56
C ASN A 242 -22.09 22.24 -20.25
N ILE A 243 -22.79 22.90 -19.31
CA ILE A 243 -24.07 22.41 -18.79
C ILE A 243 -25.11 22.20 -19.90
N SER A 244 -25.18 23.10 -20.89
CA SER A 244 -26.12 23.03 -22.00
C SER A 244 -25.85 21.85 -22.94
N GLU A 245 -24.58 21.51 -23.17
CA GLU A 245 -24.16 20.34 -23.91
C GLU A 245 -24.56 19.05 -23.20
N PHE A 246 -24.40 19.00 -21.86
CA PHE A 246 -24.85 17.88 -21.05
C PHE A 246 -26.38 17.73 -21.09
N GLU A 247 -27.14 18.81 -20.95
CA GLU A 247 -28.61 18.80 -21.04
C GLU A 247 -29.09 18.24 -22.38
N LYS A 248 -28.47 18.72 -23.48
CA LYS A 248 -28.76 18.25 -24.83
C LYS A 248 -28.42 16.77 -25.02
N THR A 249 -27.26 16.33 -24.54
CA THR A 249 -26.76 14.97 -24.74
C THR A 249 -27.55 13.95 -23.91
N LEU A 250 -27.90 14.31 -22.67
CA LEU A 250 -28.67 13.45 -21.76
C LEU A 250 -30.18 13.53 -21.99
N ASN A 251 -30.63 14.48 -22.82
CA ASN A 251 -32.04 14.76 -23.10
C ASN A 251 -32.87 14.99 -21.81
N THR A 252 -32.28 15.71 -20.85
CA THR A 252 -32.90 16.09 -19.57
C THR A 252 -32.27 17.35 -19.02
N THR A 253 -33.04 18.16 -18.31
CA THR A 253 -32.55 19.31 -17.53
C THR A 253 -32.46 19.00 -16.03
N ASP A 254 -32.79 17.77 -15.64
CA ASP A 254 -32.79 17.30 -14.26
C ASP A 254 -32.14 15.93 -14.15
N CYS A 255 -30.92 15.91 -13.61
CA CYS A 255 -30.12 14.71 -13.43
C CYS A 255 -29.00 14.97 -12.42
N GLU A 256 -28.74 14.00 -11.54
CA GLU A 256 -27.54 14.02 -10.70
C GLU A 256 -26.46 13.18 -11.38
N LEU A 257 -25.35 13.81 -11.73
CA LEU A 257 -24.13 13.16 -12.19
C LEU A 257 -23.31 12.74 -10.98
N THR A 258 -22.89 11.48 -10.95
CA THR A 258 -22.01 10.95 -9.90
C THR A 258 -20.71 10.44 -10.52
N MET A 259 -19.72 10.19 -9.68
CA MET A 259 -18.41 9.71 -10.12
C MET A 259 -18.16 8.31 -9.58
N THR A 260 -17.99 7.34 -10.48
CA THR A 260 -17.57 5.99 -10.11
C THR A 260 -16.05 5.90 -10.23
N VAL A 261 -15.40 5.49 -9.14
CA VAL A 261 -13.96 5.22 -9.10
C VAL A 261 -13.78 3.76 -9.47
N GLU A 262 -13.27 3.51 -10.67
CA GLU A 262 -12.87 2.16 -11.08
C GLU A 262 -11.36 2.01 -10.93
N ASP A 263 -10.94 0.95 -10.24
CA ASP A 263 -9.52 0.59 -10.14
C ASP A 263 -9.12 -0.17 -11.41
N ALA A 264 -8.60 0.55 -12.42
CA ALA A 264 -8.10 -0.04 -13.67
C ALA A 264 -6.71 -0.69 -13.50
N GLY A 265 -6.31 -0.97 -12.25
CA GLY A 265 -4.96 -1.34 -11.85
C GLY A 265 -4.24 -0.17 -11.18
N ARG A 266 -3.20 -0.49 -10.40
CA ARG A 266 -2.52 0.41 -9.42
C ARG A 266 -1.98 1.75 -9.96
N THR A 267 -2.07 2.02 -11.26
CA THR A 267 -1.51 3.22 -11.90
C THR A 267 -2.55 4.18 -12.49
N HIS A 268 -3.82 3.78 -12.65
CA HIS A 268 -4.83 4.64 -13.27
C HIS A 268 -6.21 4.42 -12.64
N GLU A 269 -6.79 5.47 -12.05
CA GLU A 269 -8.21 5.51 -11.72
C GLU A 269 -8.97 5.96 -12.96
N CYS A 270 -9.93 5.16 -13.42
CA CYS A 270 -10.84 5.57 -14.48
C CYS A 270 -12.06 6.24 -13.82
N LEU A 271 -12.40 7.44 -14.27
CA LEU A 271 -13.59 8.16 -13.81
C LEU A 271 -14.70 7.97 -14.83
N VAL A 272 -15.72 7.22 -14.44
CA VAL A 272 -16.88 6.97 -15.28
C VAL A 272 -18.05 7.81 -14.77
N PHE A 273 -18.67 8.56 -15.68
CA PHE A 273 -19.93 9.25 -15.41
C PHE A 273 -21.07 8.25 -15.50
N GLU A 274 -21.72 7.99 -14.38
CA GLU A 274 -22.91 7.16 -14.36
C GLU A 274 -24.14 8.03 -14.07
N ARG A 275 -25.17 7.85 -14.90
CA ARG A 275 -26.49 8.44 -14.70
C ARG A 275 -27.16 7.75 -13.51
N TYR A 276 -27.50 8.51 -12.48
CA TYR A 276 -28.30 8.02 -11.37
C TYR A 276 -29.73 8.56 -11.53
N GLY A 277 -30.66 7.73 -12.05
CA GLY A 277 -32.06 8.10 -12.31
C GLY A 277 -32.64 7.47 -13.56
#